data_AF-K1TRL8-F1
#
_entry.id   AF-K1TRL8-F1
#
_cell.length_a   1.000
_cell.length_b   1.000
_cell.length_c   1.000
_cell.angle_alpha   90.00
_cell.angle_beta   90.00
_cell.angle_gamma   90.00
#
_symmetry.space_group_name_H-M   'P 1'
#
loop_
_entity.id
_entity.type
_entity.pdbx_description
1 polymer ?
#
loop_
_entity_poly.entity_id
_entity_poly.type
_entity_poly.pdbx_seq_one_letter_code
_entity_poly.pdbx_strand_id
1 'polypeptide(L)' 'MGLIVQKFGGSSVANAERVMNVAKIVTDTYREGNDVV' A
#
# COMPACT_ATOMS: atom_id res chain seq x y z
N MET A 1 1.14 15.51 5.43
CA MET A 1 2.33 14.90 6.05
C MET A 1 1.93 14.33 7.40
N GLY A 2 1.79 13.01 7.44
CA GLY A 2 1.37 12.25 8.62
C GLY A 2 1.69 10.77 8.44
N LEU A 3 1.66 10.03 9.55
CA LEU A 3 1.86 8.58 9.56
C LEU A 3 0.54 7.88 9.22
N ILE A 4 0.52 7.10 8.14
CA ILE A 4 -0.65 6.34 7.68
C ILE A 4 -0.32 4.84 7.76
N VAL A 5 -1.20 4.08 8.42
CA VAL A 5 -1.08 2.62 8.48
C VAL A 5 -2.03 1.98 7.47
N GLN A 6 -1.51 1.20 6.53
CA GLN A 6 -2.30 0.50 5.50
C GLN A 6 -2.28 -1.01 5.71
N LYS A 7 -3.43 -1.58 6.09
CA LYS A 7 -3.57 -3.02 6.29
C LYS A 7 -4.24 -3.70 5.09
N PHE A 8 -3.52 -4.65 4.50
CA PHE A 8 -4.02 -5.48 3.40
C PHE A 8 -4.37 -6.88 3.93
N GLY A 9 -5.57 -7.38 3.60
CA GLY A 9 -5.97 -8.73 3.96
C GLY A 9 -5.28 -9.80 3.11
N GLY A 10 -5.33 -11.06 3.54
CA GLY A 10 -4.70 -12.18 2.81
C GLY A 10 -5.21 -12.34 1.38
N SER A 11 -6.48 -12.01 1.11
CA SER A 11 -6.99 -11.95 -0.25
C SER A 11 -6.23 -10.90 -1.07
N SER A 12 -6.05 -9.68 -0.57
CA SER A 12 -5.35 -8.58 -1.25
C SER A 12 -3.89 -8.86 -1.63
N VAL A 13 -3.28 -9.92 -1.09
CA VAL A 13 -1.90 -10.34 -1.39
C VAL A 13 -1.83 -11.79 -1.89
N ALA A 14 -2.95 -12.34 -2.36
CA ALA A 14 -3.05 -13.77 -2.71
C ALA A 14 -2.20 -14.20 -3.91
N ASN A 15 -1.76 -13.27 -4.77
CA ASN A 15 -0.93 -13.55 -5.93
C ASN A 15 -0.08 -12.33 -6.31
N ALA A 16 0.89 -12.54 -7.22
CA ALA A 16 1.86 -11.52 -7.61
C ALA A 16 1.21 -10.26 -8.21
N GLU A 17 0.21 -10.40 -9.07
CA GLU A 17 -0.51 -9.27 -9.66
C GLU A 17 -1.15 -8.38 -8.58
N ARG A 18 -1.77 -9.00 -7.59
CA ARG A 18 -2.40 -8.28 -6.48
C ARG A 18 -1.38 -7.60 -5.58
N VAL A 19 -0.22 -8.23 -5.34
CA VAL A 19 0.90 -7.60 -4.62
C VAL A 19 1.41 -6.37 -5.36
N MET A 20 1.52 -6.42 -6.69
CA MET A 20 1.92 -5.25 -7.49
C MET A 20 0.89 -4.12 -7.42
N ASN A 21 -0.41 -4.46 -7.37
CA ASN A 21 -1.47 -3.49 -7.14
C ASN A 21 -1.35 -2.84 -5.75
N VAL A 22 -1.08 -3.62 -4.70
CA VAL A 22 -0.81 -3.09 -3.35
C VAL A 22 0.39 -2.16 -3.34
N ALA A 23 1.49 -2.54 -4.00
CA ALA A 23 2.68 -1.70 -4.08
C ALA A 23 2.40 -0.34 -4.75
N LYS A 24 1.58 -0.33 -5.81
CA LYS A 24 1.11 0.92 -6.44
C LYS A 24 0.36 1.81 -5.44
N ILE A 25 -0.59 1.25 -4.70
CA ILE A 25 -1.39 1.99 -3.70
C ILE A 25 -0.48 2.62 -2.64
N VAL A 26 0.44 1.83 -2.05
CA VAL A 26 1.37 2.32 -1.02
C VAL A 26 2.26 3.44 -1.56
N THR A 27 2.77 3.27 -2.79
CA THR A 27 3.65 4.27 -3.42
C THR A 27 2.90 5.57 -3.72
N ASP A 28 1.64 5.48 -4.13
CA ASP A 28 0.83 6.67 -4.41
C ASP A 28 0.54 7.45 -3.12
N THR A 29 0.21 6.77 -2.01
CA THR A 29 0.04 7.44 -0.70
C THR A 29 1.35 8.04 -0.18
N TYR A 30 2.49 7.40 -0.42
CA TYR A 30 3.79 7.95 -0.08
C TYR A 30 4.09 9.22 -0.88
N ARG A 31 3.76 9.25 -2.19
CA ARG A 31 3.94 10.42 -3.07
C ARG A 31 3.11 11.63 -2.64
N GLU A 32 1.98 11.41 -1.96
CA GLU A 32 1.19 12.48 -1.35
C GLU A 32 1.87 13.11 -0.12
N GLY A 33 3.08 12.65 0.23
CA GLY A 33 3.88 13.19 1.33
C GLY A 33 3.51 12.60 2.68
N ASN A 34 3.09 11.34 2.72
CA ASN A 34 2.79 10.60 3.95
C ASN A 34 3.85 9.53 4.19
N ASP A 35 4.15 9.29 5.47
CA ASP A 35 4.90 8.10 5.86
C ASP A 35 3.91 6.94 5.96
N VAL A 36 4.21 5.82 5.30
CA VAL A 36 3.29 4.69 5.22
C VAL A 36 3.88 3.46 5.92
N VAL A 37 3.06 2.78 6.73
CA VAL A 37 3.40 1.53 7.46
C VAL A 37 2.37 0.45 7.17
#